data_AF-K1U9G9-F1
#
_entry.id   AF-K1U9G9-F1
#
_cell.length_a   1.000
_cell.length_b   1.000
_cell.length_c   1.000
_cell.angle_alpha   90.00
_cell.angle_beta   90.00
_cell.angle_gamma   90.00
#
_symmetry.space_group_name_H-M   'P 1'
#
loop_
_entity.id
_entity.type
_entity.pdbx_description
1 polymer ?
#
loop_
_entity_poly.entity_id
_entity_poly.type
_entity_poly.pdbx_seq_one_letter_code
_entity_poly.pdbx_strand_id
1 'polypeptide(L)'
;RRNYYDWINKRDETTPVMSHTLMRSKIFPVADENPKTTLLLIDNFRYDQWRSISPLLRGYYDIAADDFYCAILPTATQYARNAIFAGLMPLAIDKLMPNKWLNDNEEGGKNQYEEQFLQRLMTSSGKNYKYTFDKLVRPEAGRKLIDNIQRIYDADFSVIVYNFLDILSHARTETDIIRELTEDEASFRSLTRSWFEHSDLLTLLR
;
A
#
# COMPACT_ATOMS: atom_id res chain seq x y z
N ARG A 1 -13.66 14.81 -10.67
CA ARG A 1 -12.85 16.02 -11.00
C ARG A 1 -13.46 17.32 -10.45
N ARG A 2 -14.78 17.57 -10.59
CA ARG A 2 -15.45 18.81 -10.13
C ARG A 2 -15.18 19.18 -8.66
N ASN A 3 -15.15 18.20 -7.75
CA ASN A 3 -15.07 18.46 -6.30
C ASN A 3 -13.65 18.38 -5.71
N TYR A 4 -12.65 17.96 -6.49
CA TYR A 4 -11.30 17.70 -5.97
C TYR A 4 -10.62 18.98 -5.47
N TYR A 5 -10.84 20.10 -6.17
CA TYR A 5 -10.31 21.39 -5.74
C TYR A 5 -10.86 21.79 -4.36
N ASP A 6 -12.15 21.57 -4.12
CA ASP A 6 -12.77 21.87 -2.83
C ASP A 6 -12.27 20.92 -1.75
N TRP A 7 -12.15 19.62 -2.02
CA TRP A 7 -11.62 18.64 -1.05
C TRP A 7 -10.21 18.99 -0.54
N ILE A 8 -9.37 19.59 -1.40
CA ILE A 8 -8.01 20.00 -1.01
C ILE A 8 -8.01 21.33 -0.25
N ASN A 9 -8.89 22.28 -0.61
CA ASN A 9 -8.84 23.65 -0.09
C ASN A 9 -9.84 23.93 1.05
N LYS A 10 -10.89 23.12 1.17
CA LYS A 10 -12.01 23.29 2.10
C LYS A 10 -12.38 21.93 2.67
N ARG A 11 -11.58 21.49 3.65
CA ARG A 11 -11.84 20.21 4.32
C ARG A 11 -13.09 20.34 5.18
N ASP A 12 -14.14 19.64 4.77
CA ASP A 12 -15.41 19.55 5.48
C ASP A 12 -15.76 18.08 5.77
N GLU A 13 -16.91 17.85 6.40
CA GLU A 13 -17.40 16.50 6.73
C GLU A 13 -17.69 15.64 5.49
N THR A 14 -17.90 16.26 4.32
CA THR A 14 -18.17 15.56 3.06
C THR A 14 -16.90 15.20 2.30
N THR A 15 -15.75 15.70 2.76
CA THR A 15 -14.46 15.46 2.13
C THR A 15 -14.05 14.00 2.36
N PRO A 16 -13.87 13.19 1.29
CA PRO A 16 -13.51 11.80 1.46
C PRO A 16 -12.12 11.66 2.09
N VAL A 17 -11.87 10.52 2.73
CA VAL A 17 -10.49 10.16 3.10
C VAL A 17 -9.65 10.10 1.83
N MET A 18 -8.46 10.67 1.86
CA MET A 18 -7.54 10.72 0.73
C MET A 18 -6.20 10.07 1.07
N SER A 19 -5.36 9.77 0.08
CA SER A 19 -4.03 9.18 0.30
C SER A 19 -3.27 9.86 1.45
N HIS A 20 -3.16 11.19 1.43
CA HIS A 20 -2.42 11.97 2.43
C HIS A 20 -3.10 12.04 3.82
N THR A 21 -4.36 11.65 3.96
CA THR A 21 -5.09 11.65 5.23
C THR A 21 -5.41 10.25 5.76
N LEU A 22 -5.23 9.22 4.93
CA LEU A 22 -5.60 7.83 5.21
C LEU A 22 -4.98 7.32 6.51
N MET A 23 -3.67 7.50 6.67
CA MET A 23 -2.94 7.05 7.86
C MET A 23 -3.54 7.62 9.15
N ARG A 24 -3.76 8.94 9.22
CA ARG A 24 -4.27 9.60 10.42
C ARG A 24 -5.75 9.32 10.67
N SER A 25 -6.54 9.14 9.60
CA SER A 25 -8.01 9.07 9.71
C SER A 25 -8.52 7.64 9.90
N LYS A 26 -7.79 6.63 9.43
CA LYS A 26 -8.24 5.22 9.41
C LYS A 26 -7.23 4.24 9.98
N ILE A 27 -5.92 4.44 9.75
CA ILE A 27 -4.91 3.42 10.13
C ILE A 27 -4.42 3.60 11.56
N PHE A 28 -3.96 4.80 11.94
CA PHE A 28 -3.47 5.06 13.30
C PHE A 28 -4.53 4.85 14.38
N PRO A 29 -5.80 5.23 14.21
CA PRO A 29 -6.83 4.89 15.20
C PRO A 29 -6.93 3.37 15.46
N VAL A 30 -6.90 2.55 14.40
CA VAL A 30 -6.90 1.09 14.54
C VAL A 30 -5.62 0.61 15.23
N ALA A 31 -4.46 1.17 14.88
CA ALA A 31 -3.18 0.82 15.50
C ALA A 31 -3.07 1.26 16.97
N ASP A 32 -3.79 2.29 17.40
CA ASP A 32 -3.85 2.72 18.80
C ASP A 32 -4.74 1.80 19.64
N GLU A 33 -5.86 1.34 19.08
CA GLU A 33 -6.83 0.49 19.77
C GLU A 33 -6.37 -0.97 19.86
N ASN A 34 -5.47 -1.40 18.96
CA ASN A 34 -5.03 -2.78 18.84
C ASN A 34 -3.53 -2.91 19.14
N PRO A 35 -3.09 -3.75 20.11
CA PRO A 35 -1.68 -3.88 20.49
C PRO A 35 -0.74 -4.29 19.36
N LYS A 36 -1.26 -4.98 18.33
CA LYS A 36 -0.52 -5.51 17.18
C LYS A 36 -1.32 -5.26 15.92
N THR A 37 -0.80 -4.43 15.02
CA THR A 37 -1.48 -4.07 13.77
C THR A 37 -0.53 -4.21 12.59
N THR A 38 -0.96 -4.91 11.54
CA THR A 38 -0.22 -5.02 10.28
C THR A 38 -0.97 -4.29 9.16
N LEU A 39 -0.34 -3.28 8.56
CA LEU A 39 -0.79 -2.63 7.35
C LEU A 39 -0.18 -3.35 6.14
N LEU A 40 -1.01 -4.05 5.36
CA LEU A 40 -0.64 -4.59 4.06
C LEU A 40 -1.10 -3.63 2.95
N LEU A 41 -0.16 -3.00 2.26
CA LEU A 41 -0.42 -2.13 1.10
C LEU A 41 -0.01 -2.86 -0.17
N ILE A 42 -0.99 -3.28 -0.97
CA ILE A 42 -0.76 -3.92 -2.27
C ILE A 42 -0.84 -2.87 -3.37
N ASP A 43 0.26 -2.64 -4.07
CA ASP A 43 0.35 -1.64 -5.13
C ASP A 43 -0.36 -2.11 -6.40
N ASN A 44 -0.97 -1.16 -7.12
CA ASN A 44 -1.74 -1.38 -8.33
C ASN A 44 -2.82 -2.49 -8.22
N PHE A 45 -3.38 -2.66 -7.01
CA PHE A 45 -4.37 -3.69 -6.74
C PHE A 45 -5.77 -3.11 -6.78
N ARG A 46 -6.52 -3.45 -7.83
CA ARG A 46 -7.86 -2.91 -8.07
C ARG A 46 -8.91 -3.57 -7.19
N TYR A 47 -10.01 -2.86 -6.96
CA TYR A 47 -11.10 -3.37 -6.13
C TYR A 47 -11.75 -4.64 -6.70
N ASP A 48 -11.89 -4.77 -8.02
CA ASP A 48 -12.43 -5.99 -8.64
C ASP A 48 -11.53 -7.22 -8.43
N GLN A 49 -10.21 -7.00 -8.37
CA GLN A 49 -9.24 -8.05 -7.99
C GLN A 49 -9.37 -8.41 -6.51
N TRP A 50 -9.50 -7.41 -5.62
CA TRP A 50 -9.78 -7.64 -4.19
C TRP A 50 -11.03 -8.49 -4.00
N ARG A 51 -12.13 -8.17 -4.69
CA ARG A 51 -13.39 -8.93 -4.64
C ARG A 51 -13.24 -10.37 -5.13
N SER A 52 -12.25 -10.65 -5.97
CA SER A 52 -11.95 -12.00 -6.45
C SER A 52 -11.13 -12.81 -5.45
N ILE A 53 -10.28 -12.14 -4.65
CA ILE A 53 -9.39 -12.74 -3.65
C ILE A 53 -10.05 -12.86 -2.27
N SER A 54 -10.84 -11.88 -1.84
CA SER A 54 -11.39 -11.85 -0.46
C SER A 54 -12.15 -13.13 -0.04
N PRO A 55 -12.84 -13.89 -0.92
CA PRO A 55 -13.42 -15.18 -0.55
C PRO A 55 -12.39 -16.24 -0.12
N LEU A 56 -11.14 -16.14 -0.60
CA LEU A 56 -10.05 -17.07 -0.26
C LEU A 56 -9.51 -16.85 1.16
N LEU A 57 -9.77 -15.69 1.74
CA LEU A 57 -9.39 -15.36 3.11
C LEU A 57 -10.45 -15.75 4.14
N ARG A 58 -11.61 -16.28 3.70
CA ARG A 58 -12.65 -16.77 4.59
C ARG A 58 -12.12 -17.93 5.42
N GLY A 59 -12.39 -17.87 6.73
CA GLY A 59 -11.91 -18.85 7.70
C GLY A 59 -10.57 -18.48 8.34
N TYR A 60 -9.81 -17.53 7.76
CA TYR A 60 -8.64 -16.92 8.40
C TYR A 60 -8.99 -15.56 9.01
N TYR A 61 -9.81 -14.76 8.31
CA TYR A 61 -10.17 -13.41 8.73
C TYR A 61 -11.65 -13.12 8.54
N ASP A 62 -12.18 -12.26 9.42
CA ASP A 62 -13.47 -11.59 9.25
C ASP A 62 -13.27 -10.18 8.70
N ILE A 63 -14.09 -9.77 7.73
CA ILE A 63 -14.04 -8.41 7.17
C ILE A 63 -14.82 -7.48 8.10
N ALA A 64 -14.10 -6.75 8.95
CA ALA A 64 -14.70 -5.75 9.84
C ALA A 64 -15.23 -4.51 9.09
N ALA A 65 -14.54 -4.11 8.01
CA ALA A 65 -14.94 -2.98 7.16
C ALA A 65 -14.46 -3.18 5.71
N ASP A 66 -15.28 -2.76 4.75
CA ASP A 66 -14.94 -2.64 3.33
C ASP A 66 -15.29 -1.21 2.89
N ASP A 67 -14.27 -0.34 2.84
CA ASP A 67 -14.42 1.11 2.69
C ASP A 67 -13.49 1.64 1.60
N PHE A 68 -13.83 2.80 1.05
CA PHE A 68 -13.08 3.45 -0.02
C PHE A 68 -12.38 4.71 0.47
N TYR A 69 -11.23 4.99 -0.12
CA TYR A 69 -10.59 6.30 -0.03
C TYR A 69 -10.29 6.82 -1.44
N CYS A 70 -10.13 8.12 -1.57
CA CYS A 70 -9.80 8.76 -2.83
C CYS A 70 -8.29 8.91 -2.98
N ALA A 71 -7.72 8.36 -4.06
CA ALA A 71 -6.33 8.64 -4.40
C ALA A 71 -6.14 10.15 -4.69
N ILE A 72 -4.97 10.67 -4.33
CA ILE A 72 -4.60 12.04 -4.75
C ILE A 72 -4.35 12.09 -6.26
N LEU A 73 -4.36 13.29 -6.82
CA LEU A 73 -3.92 13.56 -8.19
C LEU A 73 -2.49 14.14 -8.18
N PRO A 74 -1.57 13.59 -9.01
CA PRO A 74 -1.73 12.42 -9.88
C PRO A 74 -1.86 11.10 -9.09
N THR A 75 -2.55 10.10 -9.65
CA THR A 75 -2.81 8.80 -8.99
C THR A 75 -1.66 7.79 -9.14
N ALA A 76 -0.59 8.14 -9.86
CA ALA A 76 0.54 7.23 -10.07
C ALA A 76 1.20 6.87 -8.73
N THR A 77 1.75 5.65 -8.65
CA THR A 77 2.28 5.06 -7.41
C THR A 77 3.16 6.00 -6.62
N GLN A 78 4.13 6.67 -7.26
CA GLN A 78 5.06 7.55 -6.56
C GLN A 78 4.38 8.70 -5.82
N TYR A 79 3.27 9.21 -6.33
CA TYR A 79 2.55 10.29 -5.70
C TYR A 79 1.65 9.74 -4.61
N ALA A 80 0.77 8.81 -4.98
CA ALA A 80 -0.24 8.28 -4.07
C ALA A 80 0.37 7.54 -2.87
N ARG A 81 1.38 6.70 -3.10
CA ARG A 81 1.98 5.86 -2.07
C ARG A 81 2.89 6.64 -1.12
N ASN A 82 3.73 7.53 -1.66
CA ASN A 82 4.51 8.44 -0.82
C ASN A 82 3.59 9.39 -0.03
N ALA A 83 2.46 9.83 -0.59
CA ALA A 83 1.49 10.65 0.13
C ALA A 83 0.85 9.91 1.31
N ILE A 84 0.54 8.62 1.18
CA ILE A 84 0.07 7.78 2.30
C ILE A 84 1.08 7.82 3.43
N PHE A 85 2.34 7.47 3.17
CA PHE A 85 3.35 7.36 4.23
C PHE A 85 3.80 8.71 4.78
N ALA A 86 3.85 9.77 3.96
CA ALA A 86 4.21 11.10 4.43
C ALA A 86 3.08 11.79 5.19
N GLY A 87 1.83 11.39 4.93
CA GLY A 87 0.63 12.09 5.39
C GLY A 87 0.55 13.51 4.82
N LEU A 88 1.05 13.70 3.60
CA LEU A 88 1.24 15.00 2.96
C LEU A 88 0.99 14.91 1.45
N MET A 89 0.64 16.05 0.85
CA MET A 89 0.59 16.19 -0.61
C MET A 89 2.02 16.28 -1.21
N PRO A 90 2.25 15.84 -2.46
CA PRO A 90 3.58 15.81 -3.09
C PRO A 90 4.37 17.12 -2.97
N LEU A 91 3.75 18.26 -3.25
CA LEU A 91 4.41 19.57 -3.13
C LEU A 91 4.85 19.90 -1.69
N ALA A 92 4.11 19.43 -0.68
CA ALA A 92 4.51 19.59 0.72
C ALA A 92 5.64 18.63 1.10
N ILE A 93 5.67 17.42 0.52
CA ILE A 93 6.78 16.48 0.70
C ILE A 93 8.07 17.10 0.15
N ASP A 94 8.02 17.58 -1.09
CA ASP A 94 9.15 18.23 -1.78
C ASP A 94 9.70 19.42 -0.97
N LYS A 95 8.83 20.27 -0.43
CA LYS A 95 9.26 21.42 0.40
C LYS A 95 9.85 21.03 1.75
N LEU A 96 9.30 20.02 2.42
CA LEU A 96 9.71 19.64 3.78
C LEU A 96 10.87 18.64 3.79
N MET A 97 11.01 17.86 2.72
CA MET A 97 11.97 16.77 2.59
C MET A 97 12.55 16.72 1.17
N PRO A 98 13.14 17.83 0.66
CA PRO A 98 13.57 17.93 -0.74
C PRO A 98 14.58 16.84 -1.13
N ASN A 99 15.49 16.47 -0.21
CA ASN A 99 16.50 15.43 -0.46
C ASN A 99 15.95 14.00 -0.50
N LYS A 100 14.65 13.81 -0.23
CA LYS A 100 13.98 12.51 -0.19
C LYS A 100 12.82 12.43 -1.19
N TRP A 101 12.57 13.50 -1.94
CA TRP A 101 11.60 13.53 -3.01
C TRP A 101 12.32 13.58 -4.35
N LEU A 102 11.96 12.70 -5.28
CA LEU A 102 12.47 12.72 -6.65
C LEU A 102 11.31 13.07 -7.57
N ASN A 103 11.51 14.11 -8.39
CA ASN A 103 10.58 14.52 -9.41
C ASN A 103 10.67 13.62 -10.65
N ASP A 104 9.74 13.82 -11.59
CA ASP A 104 9.58 12.90 -12.71
C ASP A 104 10.81 12.77 -13.60
N ASN A 105 11.55 13.86 -13.72
CA ASN A 105 12.71 14.00 -14.59
C ASN A 105 14.02 13.55 -13.91
N GLU A 106 13.96 13.16 -12.64
CA GLU A 106 15.13 12.78 -11.86
C GLU A 106 15.30 11.25 -11.86
N GLU A 107 16.53 10.81 -12.10
CA GLU A 107 16.88 9.38 -12.07
C GLU A 107 16.93 8.85 -10.63
N GLY A 108 16.36 7.68 -10.40
CA GLY A 108 16.44 6.99 -9.11
C GLY A 108 15.12 6.36 -8.65
N GLY A 109 15.17 5.72 -7.48
CA GLY A 109 14.02 5.05 -6.89
C GLY A 109 13.01 6.05 -6.31
N LYS A 110 12.01 6.47 -7.08
CA LYS A 110 10.97 7.44 -6.66
C LYS A 110 10.23 7.08 -5.35
N ASN A 111 10.27 5.81 -4.93
CA ASN A 111 9.62 5.29 -3.73
C ASN A 111 10.63 4.73 -2.72
N GLN A 112 11.87 5.21 -2.73
CA GLN A 112 12.93 4.66 -1.87
C GLN A 112 12.86 5.18 -0.43
N TYR A 113 12.16 6.29 -0.19
CA TYR A 113 12.12 6.95 1.12
C TYR A 113 10.82 6.77 1.92
N GLU A 114 10.02 5.78 1.56
CA GLU A 114 8.69 5.51 2.15
C GLU A 114 8.73 5.28 3.65
N GLU A 115 9.72 4.54 4.13
CA GLU A 115 9.89 4.28 5.56
C GLU A 115 10.22 5.57 6.33
N GLN A 116 11.09 6.44 5.80
CA GLN A 116 11.40 7.69 6.51
C GLN A 116 10.23 8.67 6.46
N PHE A 117 9.39 8.62 5.42
CA PHE A 117 8.13 9.36 5.40
C PHE A 117 7.20 8.90 6.52
N LEU A 118 7.02 7.58 6.66
CA LEU A 118 6.21 7.00 7.73
C LEU A 118 6.76 7.35 9.11
N GLN A 119 8.08 7.24 9.31
CA GLN A 119 8.74 7.57 10.57
C GLN A 119 8.45 9.02 10.98
N ARG A 120 8.63 9.99 10.05
CA ARG A 120 8.28 11.39 10.30
C ARG A 120 6.80 11.54 10.64
N LEU A 121 5.93 10.87 9.89
CA LEU A 121 4.49 10.94 10.11
C LEU A 121 4.11 10.43 11.51
N MET A 122 4.66 9.30 11.95
CA MET A 122 4.47 8.75 13.30
C MET A 122 4.95 9.71 14.37
N THR A 123 6.18 10.22 14.28
CA THR A 123 6.74 11.18 15.25
C THR A 123 5.87 12.44 15.34
N SER A 124 5.49 13.04 14.21
CA SER A 124 4.61 14.23 14.18
C SER A 124 3.16 13.95 14.61
N SER A 125 2.79 12.67 14.75
CA SER A 125 1.48 12.23 15.25
C SER A 125 1.54 11.76 16.71
N GLY A 126 2.70 11.89 17.37
CA GLY A 126 2.90 11.41 18.74
C GLY A 126 2.85 9.88 18.85
N LYS A 127 3.10 9.15 17.76
CA LYS A 127 3.08 7.68 17.75
C LYS A 127 4.47 7.14 18.05
N ASN A 128 4.56 6.25 19.03
CA ASN A 128 5.81 5.64 19.48
C ASN A 128 5.74 4.11 19.40
N TYR A 129 5.24 3.59 18.28
CA TYR A 129 5.16 2.16 18.04
C TYR A 129 6.55 1.57 17.81
N LYS A 130 6.81 0.38 18.35
CA LYS A 130 7.88 -0.46 17.80
C LYS A 130 7.40 -0.98 16.45
N TYR A 131 8.01 -0.55 15.34
CA TYR A 131 7.49 -0.85 14.01
C TYR A 131 8.47 -1.59 13.10
N THR A 132 7.95 -2.27 12.08
CA THR A 132 8.74 -2.76 10.94
C THR A 132 8.18 -2.21 9.63
N PHE A 133 9.04 -2.09 8.62
CA PHE A 133 8.67 -1.68 7.28
C PHE A 133 9.35 -2.59 6.27
N ASP A 134 8.56 -3.38 5.56
CA ASP A 134 9.04 -4.43 4.66
C ASP A 134 8.45 -4.22 3.26
N LYS A 135 9.34 -4.02 2.27
CA LYS A 135 8.94 -3.78 0.88
C LYS A 135 9.25 -4.99 0.02
N LEU A 136 8.20 -5.68 -0.41
CA LEU A 136 8.25 -6.89 -1.22
C LEU A 136 8.17 -6.50 -2.71
N VAL A 137 9.34 -6.31 -3.31
CA VAL A 137 9.49 -5.98 -4.75
C VAL A 137 9.74 -7.24 -5.60
N ARG A 138 10.30 -8.28 -4.98
CA ARG A 138 10.63 -9.55 -5.66
C ARG A 138 10.06 -10.74 -4.88
N PRO A 139 9.76 -11.87 -5.55
CA PRO A 139 9.23 -13.06 -4.87
C PRO A 139 10.10 -13.54 -3.70
N GLU A 140 11.43 -13.49 -3.84
CA GLU A 140 12.36 -13.98 -2.80
C GLU A 140 12.29 -13.16 -1.51
N ALA A 141 11.86 -11.90 -1.60
CA ALA A 141 11.67 -11.05 -0.42
C ALA A 141 10.51 -11.57 0.45
N GLY A 142 9.47 -12.14 -0.16
CA GLY A 142 8.34 -12.73 0.55
C GLY A 142 8.78 -13.90 1.43
N ARG A 143 9.55 -14.83 0.86
CA ARG A 143 10.10 -15.99 1.61
C ARG A 143 11.00 -15.56 2.76
N LYS A 144 11.90 -14.60 2.53
CA LYS A 144 12.76 -14.06 3.60
C LYS A 144 11.96 -13.41 4.72
N LEU A 145 10.83 -12.77 4.40
CA LEU A 145 9.95 -12.20 5.40
C LEU A 145 9.24 -13.29 6.21
N ILE A 146 8.76 -14.35 5.57
CA ILE A 146 8.17 -15.53 6.23
C ILE A 146 9.19 -16.20 7.15
N ASP A 147 10.43 -16.40 6.70
CA ASP A 147 11.51 -17.00 7.51
C ASP A 147 11.82 -16.14 8.76
N ASN A 148 11.54 -14.84 8.70
CA ASN A 148 11.76 -13.88 9.79
C ASN A 148 10.44 -13.32 10.36
N ILE A 149 9.34 -14.08 10.26
CA ILE A 149 7.99 -13.61 10.61
C ILE A 149 7.88 -13.10 12.05
N GLN A 150 8.72 -13.62 12.95
CA GLN A 150 8.77 -13.18 14.35
C GLN A 150 8.97 -11.67 14.49
N ARG A 151 9.69 -11.01 13.57
CA ARG A 151 9.86 -9.56 13.57
C ARG A 151 8.53 -8.80 13.42
N ILE A 152 7.59 -9.37 12.67
CA ILE A 152 6.25 -8.80 12.48
C ILE A 152 5.44 -8.97 13.76
N TYR A 153 5.44 -10.17 14.36
CA TYR A 153 4.72 -10.45 15.61
C TYR A 153 5.25 -9.63 16.79
N ASP A 154 6.54 -9.34 16.81
CA ASP A 154 7.20 -8.57 17.86
C ASP A 154 6.99 -7.04 17.72
N ALA A 155 6.52 -6.57 16.55
CA ALA A 155 6.25 -5.15 16.28
C ALA A 155 4.83 -4.79 16.71
N ASP A 156 4.63 -3.58 17.23
CA ASP A 156 3.31 -3.03 17.56
C ASP A 156 2.58 -2.61 16.27
N PHE A 157 3.35 -2.10 15.30
CA PHE A 157 2.85 -1.73 13.99
C PHE A 157 3.78 -2.25 12.89
N SER A 158 3.30 -3.16 12.04
CA SER A 158 4.07 -3.64 10.89
C SER A 158 3.50 -3.08 9.60
N VAL A 159 4.36 -2.66 8.67
CA VAL A 159 3.95 -2.21 7.35
C VAL A 159 4.60 -3.09 6.29
N ILE A 160 3.78 -3.66 5.42
CA ILE A 160 4.21 -4.52 4.32
C ILE A 160 3.71 -3.91 3.02
N VAL A 161 4.65 -3.48 2.17
CA VAL A 161 4.33 -2.94 0.84
C VAL A 161 4.58 -4.02 -0.18
N TYR A 162 3.55 -4.43 -0.90
CA TYR A 162 3.60 -5.51 -1.88
C TYR A 162 3.48 -4.96 -3.29
N ASN A 163 4.53 -5.07 -4.11
CA ASN A 163 4.46 -4.63 -5.50
C ASN A 163 3.92 -5.74 -6.41
N PHE A 164 2.59 -5.80 -6.56
CA PHE A 164 1.89 -6.87 -7.25
C PHE A 164 2.36 -7.07 -8.69
N LEU A 165 2.49 -5.99 -9.48
CA LEU A 165 2.88 -6.09 -10.89
C LEU A 165 4.31 -6.61 -11.07
N ASP A 166 5.25 -6.15 -10.24
CA ASP A 166 6.64 -6.61 -10.32
C ASP A 166 6.72 -8.11 -9.99
N ILE A 167 5.99 -8.56 -8.97
CA ILE A 167 5.99 -9.97 -8.57
C ILE A 167 5.29 -10.84 -9.60
N LEU A 168 4.17 -10.38 -10.17
CA LEU A 168 3.44 -11.10 -11.20
C LEU A 168 4.24 -11.18 -12.51
N SER A 169 4.97 -10.12 -12.88
CA SER A 169 5.86 -10.12 -14.06
C SER A 169 7.06 -11.04 -13.91
N HIS A 170 7.67 -11.11 -12.73
CA HIS A 170 8.74 -12.07 -12.44
C HIS A 170 8.27 -13.53 -12.50
N ALA A 171 7.06 -13.83 -12.03
CA ALA A 171 6.55 -15.20 -11.95
C ALA A 171 6.29 -15.86 -13.31
N ARG A 172 6.10 -15.08 -14.38
CA ARG A 172 5.74 -15.62 -15.71
C ARG A 172 6.80 -15.46 -16.80
N THR A 173 7.96 -14.88 -16.52
CA THR A 173 9.07 -14.69 -17.49
C THR A 173 8.74 -13.88 -18.76
N GLU A 174 7.48 -13.55 -19.01
CA GLU A 174 7.01 -12.82 -20.19
C GLU A 174 6.08 -11.67 -19.75
N THR A 175 6.65 -10.48 -19.64
CA THR A 175 5.93 -9.22 -19.40
C THR A 175 4.87 -8.96 -20.48
N ASP A 176 5.09 -9.47 -21.70
CA ASP A 176 4.22 -9.27 -22.86
C ASP A 176 2.93 -10.10 -22.76
N ILE A 177 2.99 -11.35 -22.26
CA ILE A 177 1.78 -12.15 -21.98
C ILE A 177 0.90 -11.48 -20.94
N ILE A 178 1.48 -10.86 -19.91
CA ILE A 178 0.70 -10.17 -18.87
C ILE A 178 0.01 -8.94 -19.47
N ARG A 179 0.68 -8.21 -20.38
CA ARG A 179 0.07 -7.10 -21.10
C ARG A 179 -1.10 -7.56 -21.97
N GLU A 180 -0.94 -8.64 -22.72
CA GLU A 180 -2.03 -9.22 -23.53
C GLU A 180 -3.20 -9.69 -22.65
N LEU A 181 -2.93 -10.35 -21.52
CA LEU A 181 -3.96 -10.80 -20.58
C LEU A 181 -4.64 -9.65 -19.81
N THR A 182 -4.01 -8.48 -19.70
CA THR A 182 -4.64 -7.29 -19.11
C THR A 182 -5.70 -6.66 -20.02
N GLU A 183 -5.76 -7.03 -21.30
CA GLU A 183 -6.78 -6.52 -22.23
C GLU A 183 -8.16 -7.14 -21.95
N ASP A 184 -8.22 -8.34 -21.38
CA ASP A 184 -9.46 -8.96 -20.87
C ASP A 184 -9.51 -8.94 -19.34
N GLU A 185 -10.42 -8.14 -18.79
CA GLU A 185 -10.61 -8.01 -17.35
C GLU A 185 -10.93 -9.35 -16.66
N ALA A 186 -11.67 -10.25 -17.32
CA ALA A 186 -12.05 -11.53 -16.74
C ALA A 186 -10.84 -12.47 -16.62
N SER A 187 -10.01 -12.52 -17.66
CA SER A 187 -8.73 -13.24 -17.66
C SER A 187 -7.77 -12.69 -16.61
N PHE A 188 -7.66 -11.36 -16.48
CA PHE A 188 -6.78 -10.75 -15.49
C PHE A 188 -7.22 -11.04 -14.04
N ARG A 189 -8.54 -11.02 -13.75
CA ARG A 189 -9.07 -11.42 -12.43
C ARG A 189 -8.78 -12.89 -12.13
N SER A 190 -8.98 -13.77 -13.12
CA SER A 190 -8.71 -15.21 -12.98
C SER A 190 -7.23 -15.48 -12.72
N LEU A 191 -6.34 -14.79 -13.44
CA LEU A 191 -4.89 -14.86 -13.23
C LEU A 191 -4.51 -14.39 -11.82
N THR A 192 -5.04 -13.23 -11.41
CA THR A 192 -4.78 -12.64 -10.09
C THR A 192 -5.19 -13.61 -8.97
N ARG A 193 -6.35 -14.24 -9.10
CA ARG A 193 -6.84 -15.24 -8.14
C ARG A 193 -5.93 -16.46 -8.08
N SER A 194 -5.62 -17.07 -9.22
CA SER A 194 -4.76 -18.27 -9.29
C SER A 194 -3.36 -17.99 -8.75
N TRP A 195 -2.80 -16.81 -9.06
CA TRP A 195 -1.54 -16.38 -8.49
C TRP A 195 -1.61 -16.30 -6.96
N PHE A 196 -2.66 -15.69 -6.41
CA PHE A 196 -2.79 -15.50 -4.96
C PHE A 196 -2.88 -16.83 -4.20
N GLU A 197 -3.63 -17.80 -4.73
CA GLU A 197 -3.78 -19.16 -4.16
C GLU A 197 -2.44 -19.89 -3.98
N HIS A 198 -1.42 -19.52 -4.76
CA HIS A 198 -0.08 -20.10 -4.71
C HIS A 198 1.01 -19.11 -4.26
N SER A 199 0.62 -17.92 -3.80
CA SER A 199 1.55 -16.84 -3.48
C SER A 199 2.12 -16.97 -2.06
N ASP A 200 3.35 -16.52 -1.88
CA ASP A 200 3.94 -16.31 -0.54
C ASP A 200 3.12 -15.27 0.27
N LEU A 201 2.32 -14.41 -0.39
CA LEU A 201 1.43 -13.48 0.28
C LEU A 201 0.29 -14.20 1.02
N LEU A 202 -0.31 -15.23 0.42
CA LEU A 202 -1.32 -16.04 1.11
C LEU A 202 -0.69 -16.81 2.27
N THR A 203 0.52 -17.35 2.10
CA THR A 203 1.25 -18.01 3.19
C THR A 203 1.54 -17.03 4.34
N LEU A 204 1.90 -15.78 4.03
CA LEU A 204 2.12 -14.71 5.01
C LEU A 204 0.83 -14.32 5.78
N LEU A 205 -0.32 -14.44 5.12
CA LEU A 205 -1.64 -14.17 5.67
C LEU A 205 -2.27 -15.37 6.40
N ARG A 206 -1.58 -16.52 6.46
CA ARG A 206 -2.06 -17.72 7.16
C ARG A 206 -1.32 -17.95 8.46
#